data_AF-A0A924XBW8-F1
#
_entry.id   AF-A0A924XBW8-F1
#
_cell.length_a   1.000
_cell.length_b   1.000
_cell.length_c   1.000
_cell.angle_alpha   90.00
_cell.angle_beta   90.00
_cell.angle_gamma   90.00
#
_symmetry.space_group_name_H-M   'P 1'
#
loop_
_entity.id
_entity.type
_entity.pdbx_description
1 polymer ?
#
loop_
_entity_poly.entity_id
_entity_poly.type
_entity_poly.pdbx_seq_one_letter_code
_entity_poly.pdbx_strand_id
1 'polypeptide(L)'
;MKLTRATFLGAALSALAGCMGFGDTDASVLESVPDEVSYADIAQITATYCLRCHNTTNNQGDFRCDTYDELFKDRRDAQGDVDQGLMPPLSEPPMSETDRLAFVKWVEQGALQTVDNGAQ
;
A
#
# COMPACT_ATOMS: atom_id res chain seq x y z
N MET A 1 57.24 26.50 30.05
CA MET A 1 56.30 27.25 30.92
C MET A 1 54.96 26.54 30.87
N LYS A 2 54.40 26.20 32.05
CA LYS A 2 53.05 25.66 32.25
C LYS A 2 52.05 26.82 32.23
N LEU A 3 50.83 26.62 31.73
CA LEU A 3 49.56 27.22 32.21
C LEU A 3 48.41 26.64 31.34
N THR A 4 47.71 25.61 31.81
CA THR A 4 46.42 25.61 32.56
C THR A 4 45.20 25.50 31.66
N ARG A 5 44.52 24.34 31.78
CA ARG A 5 43.15 24.08 31.35
C ARG A 5 42.20 25.10 31.99
N ALA A 6 41.35 25.73 31.18
CA ALA A 6 40.16 26.42 31.67
C ALA A 6 38.95 25.49 31.48
N THR A 7 38.37 25.07 32.60
CA THR A 7 37.09 24.39 32.70
C THR A 7 36.00 25.42 32.45
N PHE A 8 35.18 25.25 31.41
CA PHE A 8 33.92 25.98 31.29
C PHE A 8 32.78 25.07 31.73
N LEU A 9 32.32 25.31 32.96
CA LEU A 9 30.95 25.02 33.38
C LEU A 9 30.05 26.07 32.72
N GLY A 10 28.96 25.67 32.07
CA GLY A 10 27.90 26.63 31.79
C GLY A 10 26.82 26.19 30.80
N ALA A 11 25.61 26.15 31.33
CA ALA A 11 24.31 26.34 30.70
C ALA A 11 23.71 25.16 29.89
N ALA A 12 22.75 24.52 30.57
CA ALA A 12 21.64 23.82 29.96
C ALA A 12 20.95 24.70 28.90
N LEU A 13 20.85 24.18 27.69
CA LEU A 13 19.93 24.69 26.67
C LEU A 13 18.82 23.67 26.53
N SER A 14 17.69 23.94 27.19
CA SER A 14 16.41 23.31 26.86
C SER A 14 16.02 23.79 25.46
N ALA A 15 16.22 22.94 24.45
CA ALA A 15 15.65 23.14 23.12
C ALA A 15 14.37 22.30 23.01
N LEU A 16 13.24 22.98 23.15
CA LEU A 16 11.96 22.55 22.61
C LEU A 16 12.07 22.55 21.07
N ALA A 17 12.08 21.36 20.47
CA ALA A 17 11.71 21.11 19.09
C ALA A 17 11.19 19.67 19.09
N GLY A 18 9.88 19.42 19.08
CA GLY A 18 9.00 19.80 17.98
C GLY A 18 8.65 18.49 17.26
N CYS A 19 7.43 18.00 17.50
CA CYS A 19 6.67 17.05 16.69
C CYS A 19 7.45 15.94 15.93
N MET A 20 7.89 14.89 16.63
CA MET A 20 7.95 13.56 16.00
C MET A 20 6.59 12.88 16.16
N GLY A 21 5.61 13.43 15.47
CA GLY A 21 4.40 12.69 15.11
C GLY A 21 4.72 11.78 13.94
N PHE A 22 5.54 10.74 14.18
CA PHE A 22 5.39 9.52 13.40
C PHE A 22 4.12 8.90 13.96
N GLY A 23 2.99 9.20 13.33
CA GLY A 23 1.77 8.42 13.57
C GLY A 23 2.18 6.96 13.42
N ASP A 24 1.79 6.13 14.39
CA ASP A 24 1.94 4.69 14.33
C ASP A 24 1.43 4.21 12.97
N THR A 25 2.32 4.10 11.97
CA THR A 25 2.06 3.25 10.83
C THR A 25 1.97 1.89 11.47
N ASP A 26 0.76 1.36 11.59
CA ASP A 26 0.49 0.13 12.30
C ASP A 26 1.30 -0.99 11.65
N ALA A 27 2.47 -1.29 12.25
CA ALA A 27 3.38 -2.28 11.73
C ALA A 27 2.70 -3.65 11.62
N SER A 28 1.64 -3.89 12.40
CA SER A 28 0.85 -5.12 12.31
C SER A 28 0.09 -5.24 10.98
N VAL A 29 -0.32 -4.13 10.38
CA VAL A 29 -0.97 -4.13 9.07
C VAL A 29 0.04 -4.52 7.99
N LEU A 30 1.26 -3.96 8.03
CA LEU A 30 2.31 -4.32 7.07
C LEU A 30 2.74 -5.80 7.22
N GLU A 31 2.77 -6.33 8.44
CA GLU A 31 3.06 -7.75 8.70
C GLU A 31 1.94 -8.68 8.21
N SER A 32 0.71 -8.18 8.08
CA SER A 32 -0.41 -8.94 7.53
C SER A 32 -0.41 -9.05 6.00
N VAL A 33 0.40 -8.24 5.30
CA VAL A 33 0.53 -8.27 3.84
C VAL A 33 1.60 -9.30 3.46
N PRO A 34 1.28 -10.33 2.66
CA PRO A 34 2.25 -11.34 2.22
C PRO A 34 3.48 -10.73 1.53
N ASP A 35 4.65 -11.37 1.68
CA ASP A 35 5.91 -10.93 1.06
C ASP A 35 5.84 -10.86 -0.47
N GLU A 36 5.15 -11.81 -1.09
CA GLU A 36 4.80 -11.81 -2.50
C GLU A 36 3.28 -11.95 -2.64
N VAL A 37 2.71 -11.20 -3.58
CA VAL A 37 1.28 -11.23 -3.86
C VAL A 37 1.11 -11.72 -5.29
N SER A 38 0.31 -12.77 -5.47
CA SER A 38 -0.03 -13.31 -6.79
C SER A 38 -1.40 -12.84 -7.25
N TYR A 39 -1.72 -13.10 -8.53
CA TYR A 39 -3.06 -12.87 -9.02
C TYR A 39 -4.13 -13.68 -8.29
N ALA A 40 -3.80 -14.85 -7.73
CA ALA A 40 -4.77 -15.63 -6.94
C ALA A 40 -5.23 -14.86 -5.69
N ASP A 41 -4.31 -14.14 -5.04
CA ASP A 41 -4.62 -13.30 -3.88
C ASP A 41 -5.47 -12.09 -4.32
N ILE A 42 -5.11 -11.46 -5.45
CA ILE A 42 -5.84 -10.32 -6.01
C ILE A 42 -7.22 -10.70 -6.56
N ALA A 43 -7.41 -11.93 -7.03
CA ALA A 43 -8.70 -12.40 -7.52
C ALA A 43 -9.78 -12.35 -6.41
N GLN A 44 -9.40 -12.61 -5.15
CA GLN A 44 -10.32 -12.49 -4.02
C GLN A 44 -10.66 -11.02 -3.70
N ILE A 45 -9.68 -10.13 -3.77
CA ILE A 45 -9.86 -8.69 -3.54
C ILE A 45 -10.76 -8.09 -4.62
N THR A 46 -10.47 -8.38 -5.89
CA THR A 46 -11.26 -7.91 -7.02
C THR A 46 -12.70 -8.42 -6.98
N ALA A 47 -12.91 -9.70 -6.62
CA ALA A 47 -14.23 -10.26 -6.41
C ALA A 47 -15.03 -9.55 -5.31
N THR A 48 -14.35 -9.11 -4.25
CA THR A 48 -14.97 -8.43 -3.10
C THR A 48 -15.34 -6.99 -3.42
N TYR A 49 -14.44 -6.24 -4.06
CA TYR A 49 -14.54 -4.79 -4.16
C TYR A 49 -14.84 -4.26 -5.57
N CYS A 50 -14.37 -4.94 -6.62
CA CYS A 50 -14.30 -4.37 -7.96
C CYS A 50 -15.38 -4.94 -8.90
N LEU A 51 -15.61 -6.26 -8.85
CA LEU A 51 -16.46 -6.97 -9.82
C LEU A 51 -17.94 -6.61 -9.78
N ARG A 52 -18.39 -5.80 -8.84
CA ARG A 52 -19.76 -5.26 -8.84
C ARG A 52 -19.98 -4.22 -9.95
N CYS A 53 -18.92 -3.48 -10.30
CA CYS A 53 -18.97 -2.36 -11.26
C CYS A 53 -18.05 -2.53 -12.48
N HIS A 54 -17.09 -3.45 -12.41
CA HIS A 54 -16.01 -3.63 -13.39
C HIS A 54 -15.92 -5.08 -13.87
N ASN A 55 -16.92 -5.51 -14.63
CA ASN A 55 -17.08 -6.87 -15.14
C ASN A 55 -17.62 -6.90 -16.59
N THR A 56 -17.83 -8.09 -17.14
CA THR A 56 -18.35 -8.29 -18.52
C THR A 56 -19.68 -7.60 -18.83
N THR A 57 -20.54 -7.43 -17.84
CA THR A 57 -21.92 -6.94 -17.97
C THR A 57 -22.13 -5.53 -17.45
N ASN A 58 -21.30 -5.09 -16.50
CA ASN A 58 -21.30 -3.76 -15.92
C ASN A 58 -19.85 -3.30 -15.92
N ASN A 59 -19.49 -2.44 -16.88
CA ASN A 59 -18.12 -2.00 -17.16
C ASN A 59 -18.00 -0.49 -16.99
N GLN A 60 -18.21 -0.01 -15.76
CA GLN A 60 -18.18 1.43 -15.49
C GLN A 60 -16.79 2.01 -15.82
N GLY A 61 -16.77 3.17 -16.47
CA GLY A 61 -15.52 3.81 -16.88
C GLY A 61 -14.75 3.03 -17.95
N ASP A 62 -15.38 2.07 -18.63
CA ASP A 62 -14.73 1.18 -19.61
C ASP A 62 -13.57 0.32 -19.02
N PHE A 63 -13.56 0.13 -17.69
CA PHE A 63 -12.51 -0.61 -16.99
C PHE A 63 -12.96 -2.00 -16.54
N ARG A 64 -12.25 -3.03 -17.01
CA ARG A 64 -12.51 -4.45 -16.73
C ARG A 64 -11.47 -5.02 -15.77
N CYS A 65 -11.90 -5.80 -14.78
CA CYS A 65 -10.99 -6.48 -13.85
C CYS A 65 -11.41 -7.92 -13.50
N ASP A 66 -12.30 -8.52 -14.28
CA ASP A 66 -12.81 -9.89 -14.10
C ASP A 66 -11.87 -10.98 -14.60
N THR A 67 -10.82 -10.61 -15.32
CA THR A 67 -9.75 -11.51 -15.73
C THR A 67 -8.39 -10.89 -15.46
N TYR A 68 -7.35 -11.74 -15.41
CA TYR A 68 -5.99 -11.28 -15.24
C TYR A 68 -5.60 -10.30 -16.34
N ASP A 69 -5.82 -10.65 -17.61
CA ASP A 69 -5.35 -9.85 -18.74
C ASP A 69 -5.98 -8.45 -18.76
N GLU A 70 -7.29 -8.35 -18.48
CA GLU A 70 -8.00 -7.08 -18.43
C GLU A 70 -7.51 -6.21 -17.26
N LEU A 71 -7.43 -6.78 -16.05
CA LEU A 71 -6.89 -6.04 -14.91
C LEU A 71 -5.42 -5.66 -15.14
N PHE A 72 -4.62 -6.57 -15.70
CA PHE A 72 -3.21 -6.35 -15.93
C PHE A 72 -2.99 -5.16 -16.85
N LYS A 73 -3.79 -5.01 -17.91
CA LYS A 73 -3.67 -3.92 -18.87
C LYS A 73 -3.74 -2.54 -18.20
N ASP A 74 -4.71 -2.34 -17.31
CA ASP A 74 -5.05 -1.03 -16.75
C ASP A 74 -4.72 -0.91 -15.24
N ARG A 75 -3.99 -1.89 -14.68
CA ARG A 75 -3.64 -2.01 -13.25
C ARG A 75 -3.02 -0.77 -12.60
N ARG A 76 -2.25 0.02 -13.36
CA ARG A 76 -1.58 1.22 -12.85
C ARG A 76 -2.57 2.37 -12.66
N ASP A 77 -3.55 2.48 -13.55
CA ASP A 77 -4.63 3.46 -13.41
C ASP A 77 -5.55 3.05 -12.25
N ALA A 78 -5.89 1.76 -12.16
CA ALA A 78 -6.63 1.22 -11.03
C ALA A 78 -5.90 1.43 -9.68
N GLN A 79 -4.58 1.25 -9.64
CA GLN A 79 -3.76 1.60 -8.48
C GLN A 79 -3.89 3.08 -8.12
N GLY A 80 -3.80 3.97 -9.11
CA GLY A 80 -3.95 5.42 -8.90
C GLY A 80 -5.31 5.80 -8.30
N ASP A 81 -6.39 5.16 -8.75
CA ASP A 81 -7.74 5.40 -8.20
C ASP A 81 -7.91 4.83 -6.79
N VAL A 82 -7.35 3.64 -6.52
CA VAL A 82 -7.34 3.02 -5.19
C VAL A 82 -6.53 3.85 -4.18
N ASP A 83 -5.35 4.35 -4.58
CA ASP A 83 -4.49 5.18 -3.71
C ASP A 83 -5.12 6.54 -3.40
N GLN A 84 -5.93 7.07 -4.31
CA GLN A 84 -6.69 8.31 -4.10
C GLN A 84 -8.01 8.07 -3.34
N GLY A 85 -8.37 6.82 -3.04
CA GLY A 85 -9.65 6.46 -2.42
C GLY A 85 -10.86 6.75 -3.31
N LEU A 86 -10.67 6.80 -4.63
CA LEU A 86 -11.75 6.97 -5.60
C LEU A 86 -12.48 5.66 -5.88
N MET A 87 -11.78 4.53 -5.68
CA MET A 87 -12.31 3.19 -5.82
C MET A 87 -12.11 2.36 -4.54
N PRO A 88 -13.15 1.66 -4.05
CA PRO A 88 -14.55 1.70 -4.52
C PRO A 88 -15.20 3.08 -4.36
N PRO A 89 -16.26 3.41 -5.12
CA PRO A 89 -16.93 4.70 -5.00
C PRO A 89 -17.52 4.87 -3.60
N LEU A 90 -17.67 6.12 -3.13
CA LEU A 90 -18.10 6.44 -1.75
C LEU A 90 -19.44 5.83 -1.31
N SER A 91 -20.29 5.41 -2.25
CA SER A 91 -21.54 4.70 -1.97
C SER A 91 -21.34 3.23 -1.59
N GLU A 92 -20.13 2.71 -1.72
CA GLU A 92 -19.78 1.32 -1.46
C GLU A 92 -18.82 1.19 -0.27
N PRO A 93 -18.79 0.02 0.40
CA PRO A 93 -17.86 -0.21 1.49
C PRO A 93 -16.41 -0.02 1.02
N PRO A 94 -15.57 0.70 1.81
CA PRO A 94 -14.18 0.89 1.46
C PRO A 94 -13.40 -0.42 1.57
N MET A 95 -12.26 -0.48 0.86
CA MET A 95 -11.29 -1.55 1.02
C MET A 95 -10.67 -1.51 2.42
N SER A 96 -10.33 -2.69 2.95
CA SER A 96 -9.47 -2.76 4.13
C SER A 96 -8.07 -2.25 3.78
N GLU A 97 -7.34 -1.74 4.77
CA GLU A 97 -5.97 -1.26 4.54
C GLU A 97 -5.04 -2.40 4.09
N THR A 98 -5.19 -3.61 4.65
CA THR A 98 -4.42 -4.80 4.23
C THR A 98 -4.70 -5.15 2.77
N ASP A 99 -5.97 -5.16 2.33
CA ASP A 99 -6.30 -5.46 0.92
C ASP A 99 -5.80 -4.38 -0.02
N ARG A 100 -5.91 -3.10 0.38
CA ARG A 100 -5.37 -1.97 -0.38
C ARG A 100 -3.87 -2.12 -0.59
N LEU A 101 -3.13 -2.42 0.48
CA LEU A 101 -1.69 -2.61 0.43
C LEU A 101 -1.29 -3.87 -0.37
N ALA A 102 -2.04 -4.96 -0.24
CA ALA A 102 -1.81 -6.17 -1.04
C ALA A 102 -2.00 -5.89 -2.54
N PHE A 103 -3.04 -5.14 -2.91
CA PHE A 103 -3.26 -4.72 -4.29
C PHE A 103 -2.13 -3.85 -4.81
N VAL A 104 -1.76 -2.79 -4.08
CA VAL A 104 -0.63 -1.91 -4.43
C VAL A 104 0.65 -2.71 -4.63
N LYS A 105 0.97 -3.59 -3.67
CA LYS A 105 2.15 -4.45 -3.71
C LYS A 105 2.17 -5.35 -4.93
N TRP A 106 1.05 -6.01 -5.27
CA TRP A 106 0.95 -6.82 -6.49
C TRP A 106 1.26 -6.01 -7.74
N VAL A 107 0.72 -4.79 -7.86
CA VAL A 107 0.99 -3.93 -9.02
C VAL A 107 2.47 -3.50 -9.05
N GLU A 108 3.05 -3.15 -7.91
CA GLU A 108 4.47 -2.79 -7.77
C GLU A 108 5.43 -3.93 -8.10
N GLN A 109 5.07 -5.17 -7.76
CA GLN A 109 5.81 -6.39 -8.10
C GLN A 109 5.73 -6.77 -9.59
N GLY A 110 5.01 -6.00 -10.39
CA GLY A 110 4.85 -6.27 -11.82
C GLY A 110 3.62 -7.11 -12.15
N ALA A 111 2.66 -7.22 -11.23
CA ALA A 111 1.43 -7.99 -11.36
C ALA A 111 1.69 -9.48 -11.65
N LEU A 112 2.37 -10.13 -10.70
CA LEU A 112 2.71 -11.54 -10.76
C LEU A 112 1.46 -12.39 -10.96
N GLN A 113 1.47 -13.27 -11.96
CA GLN A 113 0.37 -14.20 -12.18
C GLN A 113 0.40 -15.35 -11.17
N THR A 114 1.60 -15.80 -10.81
CA THR A 114 1.89 -16.81 -9.79
C THR A 114 3.04 -16.34 -8.92
N VAL A 115 3.10 -16.77 -7.65
CA VAL A 115 4.34 -16.67 -6.86
C VAL A 115 5.29 -17.80 -7.28
N ASP A 116 6.55 -17.47 -7.51
CA ASP A 116 7.57 -18.47 -7.76
C ASP A 116 7.95 -19.10 -6.42
N ASN A 117 7.29 -20.22 -6.08
CA ASN A 117 7.72 -21.08 -4.99
C ASN A 117 9.07 -21.69 -5.37
N GLY A 118 10.15 -20.91 -5.21
CA GLY A 118 11.50 -21.32 -5.55
C GLY A 118 11.76 -22.75 -5.09
N ALA A 119 12.15 -23.60 -6.02
CA ALA A 119 12.75 -24.88 -5.70
C ALA A 119 13.83 -24.64 -4.64
N GLN A 120 13.62 -25.22 -3.46
CA GLN A 120 14.67 -25.41 -2.46
C GLN A 120 15.41 -26.72 -2.76
#